data_AF-A0A227J3S0-F1
#
_entry.id   AF-A0A227J3S0-F1
#
_cell.length_a   1.000
_cell.length_b   1.000
_cell.length_c   1.000
_cell.angle_alpha   90.00
_cell.angle_beta   90.00
_cell.angle_gamma   90.00
#
_symmetry.space_group_name_H-M   'P 1'
#
loop_
_entity.id
_entity.type
_entity.pdbx_description
1 polymer ?
#
loop_
_entity_poly.entity_id
_entity_poly.type
_entity_poly.pdbx_seq_one_letter_code
_entity_poly.pdbx_strand_id
1 'polypeptide(L)'
;GLKVKTKKKASDERSAFTESDLKTLFQHPYFQGSESKHPHYYWLPVLGLYTGARLNELCQLHVCDVRRDDESGLWTMTITNTQEDQKTKNMSSIRTIPL
;
A
#
# COMPACT_ATOMS: atom_id res chain seq x y z
N GLY A 1 -19.62 -7.51 -31.17
CA GLY A 1 -19.10 -8.70 -30.46
C GLY A 1 -19.92 -8.96 -29.23
N LEU A 2 -20.30 -10.22 -28.98
CA LEU A 2 -21.15 -10.61 -27.84
C LEU A 2 -20.33 -10.50 -26.53
N LYS A 3 -20.73 -9.60 -25.62
CA LYS A 3 -20.12 -9.48 -24.29
C LYS A 3 -20.85 -10.43 -23.33
N VAL A 4 -20.25 -11.57 -23.02
CA VAL A 4 -20.77 -12.49 -22.01
C VAL A 4 -20.70 -11.81 -20.64
N LYS A 5 -21.85 -11.61 -19.99
CA LYS A 5 -21.91 -11.06 -18.63
C LYS A 5 -21.50 -12.14 -17.63
N THR A 6 -20.26 -12.09 -17.16
CA THR A 6 -19.80 -12.85 -15.99
C THR A 6 -20.46 -12.29 -14.72
N LYS A 7 -21.06 -13.17 -13.90
CA LYS A 7 -21.74 -12.79 -12.65
C LYS A 7 -20.79 -12.56 -11.47
N LYS A 8 -19.58 -13.12 -11.52
CA LYS A 8 -18.57 -12.97 -10.46
C LYS A 8 -17.79 -11.68 -10.68
N LYS A 9 -17.49 -10.98 -9.59
CA LYS A 9 -16.57 -9.84 -9.65
C LYS A 9 -15.17 -10.39 -9.87
N ALA A 10 -14.35 -9.72 -10.67
CA ALA A 10 -12.95 -10.11 -10.87
C ALA A 10 -12.13 -10.18 -9.57
N SER A 11 -12.59 -9.52 -8.50
CA SER A 11 -12.03 -9.67 -7.14
C SER A 11 -12.20 -11.06 -6.57
N ASP A 12 -13.32 -11.73 -6.87
CA ASP A 12 -13.71 -13.02 -6.31
C ASP A 12 -13.00 -14.18 -7.02
N GLU A 13 -12.34 -13.90 -8.13
CA GLU A 13 -11.51 -14.84 -8.88
C GLU A 13 -10.03 -14.77 -8.47
N ARG A 14 -9.64 -13.75 -7.69
CA ARG A 14 -8.27 -13.61 -7.17
C ARG A 14 -8.14 -14.44 -5.91
N SER A 15 -7.26 -15.44 -5.94
CA SER A 15 -6.86 -16.14 -4.72
C SER A 15 -6.01 -15.18 -3.86
N ALA A 16 -6.39 -15.00 -2.60
CA ALA A 16 -5.58 -14.27 -1.65
C ALA A 16 -4.27 -15.04 -1.38
N PHE A 17 -3.16 -14.31 -1.20
CA PHE A 17 -1.91 -14.94 -0.81
C PHE A 17 -2.04 -15.56 0.58
N THR A 18 -1.52 -16.79 0.70
CA THR A 18 -1.37 -17.45 1.99
C THR A 18 -0.16 -16.89 2.74
N GLU A 19 -0.08 -17.14 4.04
CA GLU A 19 1.10 -16.74 4.84
C GLU A 19 2.40 -17.34 4.30
N SER A 20 2.36 -18.59 3.80
CA SER A 20 3.53 -19.22 3.15
C SER A 20 3.93 -18.53 1.85
N ASP A 21 2.96 -18.08 1.05
CA ASP A 21 3.25 -17.33 -0.18
C ASP A 21 3.93 -16.00 0.16
N LEU A 22 3.42 -15.29 1.18
CA LEU A 22 3.99 -14.03 1.64
C LEU A 22 5.41 -14.21 2.19
N LYS A 23 5.64 -15.24 3.02
CA LYS A 23 6.99 -15.56 3.51
C LYS A 23 7.93 -15.83 2.35
N THR A 24 7.52 -16.62 1.36
CA THR A 24 8.34 -16.93 0.18
C THR A 24 8.66 -15.66 -0.63
N LEU A 25 7.67 -14.81 -0.87
CA LEU A 25 7.82 -13.58 -1.66
C LEU A 25 8.77 -12.58 -0.99
N PHE A 26 8.55 -12.30 0.30
CA PHE A 26 9.30 -11.28 1.04
C PHE A 26 10.63 -11.79 1.61
N GLN A 27 10.90 -13.10 1.57
CA GLN A 27 12.24 -13.66 1.79
C GLN A 27 13.15 -13.56 0.57
N HIS A 28 12.63 -13.18 -0.60
CA HIS A 28 13.47 -13.00 -1.78
C HIS A 28 14.57 -11.95 -1.51
N PRO A 29 15.83 -12.13 -1.96
CA PRO A 29 16.94 -11.20 -1.69
C PRO A 29 16.65 -9.74 -2.03
N TYR A 30 15.77 -9.52 -3.01
CA TYR A 30 15.26 -8.21 -3.38
C TYR A 30 14.67 -7.41 -2.21
N PHE A 31 14.03 -8.08 -1.25
CA PHE A 31 13.46 -7.48 -0.04
C PHE A 31 14.40 -7.55 1.17
N GLN A 32 15.62 -8.06 1.01
CA GLN A 32 16.63 -8.16 2.08
C GLN A 32 17.60 -6.96 2.10
N GLY A 33 17.31 -5.90 1.36
CA GLY A 33 18.11 -4.66 1.36
C GLY A 33 19.24 -4.61 0.33
N SER A 34 19.32 -5.56 -0.60
CA SER A 34 20.26 -5.48 -1.73
C SER A 34 19.63 -4.73 -2.91
N GLU A 35 20.27 -3.63 -3.33
CA GLU A 35 20.12 -2.91 -4.60
C GLU A 35 18.78 -3.07 -5.34
N SER A 36 17.72 -2.42 -4.83
CA SER A 36 16.55 -2.19 -5.67
C SER A 36 16.90 -1.10 -6.69
N LYS A 37 16.74 -1.40 -7.98
CA LYS A 37 16.96 -0.42 -9.06
C LYS A 37 16.17 0.88 -8.84
N HIS A 38 15.00 0.77 -8.22
CA HIS A 38 14.17 1.89 -7.85
C HIS A 38 13.59 1.69 -6.44
N PRO A 39 13.72 2.67 -5.52
CA PRO A 39 13.25 2.55 -4.14
C PRO A 39 11.77 2.14 -4.02
N HIS A 40 10.91 2.64 -4.92
CA HIS A 40 9.48 2.35 -4.87
C HIS A 40 9.14 0.87 -5.15
N TYR A 41 9.99 0.12 -5.85
CA TYR A 41 9.77 -1.33 -6.03
C TYR A 41 9.99 -2.11 -4.73
N TYR A 42 10.83 -1.60 -3.83
CA TYR A 42 11.00 -2.17 -2.51
C TYR A 42 9.90 -1.69 -1.55
N TRP A 43 9.68 -0.38 -1.47
CA TRP A 43 8.80 0.20 -0.45
C TRP A 43 7.31 -0.04 -0.70
N LEU A 44 6.83 0.01 -1.96
CA LEU A 44 5.40 -0.12 -2.23
C LEU A 44 4.84 -1.51 -1.84
N PRO A 45 5.50 -2.64 -2.15
CA PRO A 45 5.04 -3.96 -1.67
C PRO A 45 5.10 -4.09 -0.14
N VAL A 46 6.16 -3.58 0.49
CA VAL A 46 6.32 -3.64 1.96
C VAL A 46 5.22 -2.84 2.64
N LEU A 47 5.03 -1.57 2.27
CA LEU A 47 3.97 -0.73 2.82
C LEU A 47 2.57 -1.30 2.49
N GLY A 48 2.37 -1.84 1.29
CA GLY A 48 1.13 -2.49 0.91
C GLY A 48 0.80 -3.70 1.80
N LEU A 49 1.81 -4.52 2.14
CA LEU A 49 1.66 -5.65 3.05
C LEU A 49 1.25 -5.19 4.46
N TYR A 50 1.96 -4.21 5.03
CA TYR A 50 1.73 -3.77 6.42
C TYR A 50 0.45 -2.97 6.59
N THR A 51 0.09 -2.13 5.62
CA THR A 51 -0.97 -1.12 5.78
C THR A 51 -2.27 -1.48 5.07
N GLY A 52 -2.23 -2.40 4.11
CA GLY A 52 -3.37 -2.70 3.22
C GLY A 52 -3.83 -1.50 2.37
N ALA A 53 -3.01 -0.44 2.26
CA ALA A 53 -3.36 0.75 1.52
C ALA A 53 -3.44 0.49 0.01
N ARG A 54 -4.23 1.30 -0.71
CA ARG A 54 -4.30 1.19 -2.17
C ARG A 54 -2.98 1.68 -2.76
N LEU A 55 -2.54 1.07 -3.86
CA LEU A 55 -1.31 1.46 -4.54
C LEU A 55 -1.24 2.97 -4.83
N ASN A 56 -2.34 3.57 -5.32
CA ASN A 56 -2.39 5.01 -5.59
C ASN A 56 -2.26 5.86 -4.32
N GLU A 57 -2.77 5.39 -3.19
CA GLU A 57 -2.60 6.09 -1.90
C GLU A 57 -1.14 6.09 -1.47
N LEU A 58 -0.42 4.98 -1.71
CA LEU A 58 1.01 4.88 -1.40
C LEU A 58 1.89 5.69 -2.38
N CYS A 59 1.55 5.72 -3.66
CA CYS A 59 2.34 6.42 -4.68
C CYS A 59 2.29 7.96 -4.56
N GLN A 60 1.28 8.51 -3.87
CA GLN A 60 1.10 9.95 -3.68
C GLN A 60 1.57 10.44 -2.30
N LEU A 61 2.21 9.58 -1.52
CA LEU A 61 2.74 9.96 -0.20
C LEU A 61 3.89 10.95 -0.35
N HIS A 62 3.83 12.01 0.45
CA HIS A 62 4.91 12.95 0.65
C HIS A 62 5.68 12.59 1.91
N VAL A 63 6.92 13.08 2.02
CA VAL A 63 7.74 12.83 3.24
C VAL A 63 7.05 13.39 4.49
N CYS A 64 6.33 14.49 4.38
CA CYS A 64 5.58 15.10 5.49
C CYS A 64 4.39 14.25 5.98
N ASP A 65 3.93 13.29 5.17
CA ASP A 65 2.84 12.39 5.57
C ASP A 65 3.33 11.32 6.54
N VAL A 66 4.64 11.10 6.63
CA VAL A 66 5.28 10.19 7.58
C VAL A 66 5.89 11.02 8.72
N ARG A 67 5.30 10.93 9.90
CA ARG A 67 5.73 11.71 11.07
C ARG A 67 5.65 10.91 12.34
N ARG A 68 6.49 11.26 13.30
CA ARG A 68 6.34 10.77 14.66
C ARG A 68 5.19 11.52 15.32
N ASP A 69 4.26 10.78 15.90
CA ASP A 69 3.20 11.32 16.73
C ASP A 69 3.77 11.59 18.13
N ASP A 70 3.71 12.83 18.59
CA ASP A 70 4.33 13.23 19.85
C ASP A 70 3.59 12.68 21.08
N GLU A 71 2.27 12.42 20.95
CA GLU A 71 1.45 11.88 22.03
C GLU A 71 1.70 10.38 22.26
N SER A 72 1.66 9.57 21.19
CA SER A 72 1.91 8.13 21.29
C SER A 72 3.40 7.76 21.21
N GLY A 73 4.24 8.66 20.70
CA GLY A 73 5.66 8.42 20.43
C GLY A 73 5.94 7.51 19.23
N LEU A 74 4.90 7.06 18.51
CA LEU A 74 4.98 6.12 17.39
C LEU A 74 5.17 6.85 16.07
N TRP A 75 5.79 6.17 15.10
CA TRP A 75 5.78 6.65 13.72
C TRP A 75 4.41 6.40 13.10
N THR A 76 3.93 7.35 12.34
CA THR A 76 2.64 7.30 11.68
C THR A 76 2.77 7.74 10.22
N MET A 77 1.94 7.15 9.37
CA MET A 77 1.79 7.52 7.97
C MET A 77 0.34 7.95 7.74
N THR A 78 0.13 9.12 7.16
CA THR A 78 -1.20 9.68 6.93
C THR A 78 -1.58 9.60 5.46
N ILE A 79 -2.67 8.92 5.14
CA ILE A 79 -3.30 9.00 3.82
C ILE A 79 -4.21 10.22 3.82
N THR A 80 -3.92 11.20 2.97
CA THR A 80 -4.64 12.47 2.90
C THR A 80 -4.82 12.95 1.45
N ASN A 81 -5.50 14.07 1.27
CA ASN A 81 -5.72 14.79 0.00
C ASN A 81 -5.47 16.29 0.17
N THR A 82 -4.62 16.66 1.13
CA THR A 82 -4.35 18.06 1.49
C THR A 82 -3.38 18.73 0.53
N GLN A 83 -2.51 17.96 -0.13
CA GLN A 83 -1.60 18.45 -1.16
C GLN A 83 -2.27 18.43 -2.54
N GLU A 84 -1.81 19.30 -3.45
CA GLU A 84 -2.41 19.50 -4.79
C GLU A 84 -2.45 18.22 -5.64
N ASP A 85 -1.42 17.37 -5.50
CA ASP A 85 -1.24 16.12 -6.25
C ASP A 85 -1.86 14.89 -5.57
N GLN A 86 -2.46 15.05 -4.38
CA GLN A 86 -3.07 13.96 -3.64
C GLN A 86 -4.57 13.86 -3.85
N LYS A 87 -5.05 12.64 -4.08
CA LYS A 87 -6.49 12.36 -4.26
C LYS A 87 -6.91 11.14 -3.46
N THR A 88 -8.03 11.30 -2.76
CA THR A 88 -8.74 10.21 -2.10
C THR A 88 -10.09 9.99 -2.77
N LYS A 89 -10.58 8.75 -2.72
CA LYS A 89 -11.88 8.41 -3.33
C LYS A 89 -13.05 9.12 -2.64
N ASN A 90 -12.95 9.27 -1.32
CA ASN A 90 -13.93 9.89 -0.44
C ASN A 90 -13.27 10.29 0.88
N MET A 91 -13.97 11.08 1.68
CA MET A 91 -13.46 11.54 2.98
C MET A 91 -13.12 10.39 3.93
N SER A 92 -13.84 9.26 3.87
CA SER A 92 -13.57 8.09 4.70
C SER A 92 -12.29 7.34 4.32
N SER A 93 -11.62 7.71 3.22
CA SER A 93 -10.31 7.16 2.86
C SER A 93 -9.16 7.86 3.60
N ILE A 94 -9.39 9.07 4.15
CA ILE A 94 -8.39 9.81 4.92
C ILE A 94 -8.21 9.14 6.27
N ARG A 95 -6.97 8.78 6.62
CA ARG A 95 -6.66 8.03 7.84
C ARG A 95 -5.19 8.10 8.21
N THR A 96 -4.90 7.92 9.49
CA THR A 96 -3.55 7.77 10.03
C THR A 96 -3.30 6.30 10.35
N ILE A 97 -2.15 5.78 9.93
CA ILE A 97 -1.76 4.38 10.09
C ILE A 97 -0.46 4.36 10.89
N PRO A 98 -0.38 3.64 12.03
CA PRO A 98 0.88 3.46 12.75
C PRO A 98 1.85 2.60 11.92
N LEU A 99 3.14 2.94 11.95
CA LEU A 99 4.23 2.23 11.28
C LEU A 99 5.03 1.37 12.25
#